data_AF-A0A935F9T6-F1
#
_entry.id   AF-A0A935F9T6-F1
#
_cell.length_a   1.000
_cell.length_b   1.000
_cell.length_c   1.000
_cell.angle_alpha   90.00
_cell.angle_beta   90.00
_cell.angle_gamma   90.00
#
_symmetry.space_group_name_H-M   'P 1'
#
loop_
_entity.id
_entity.type
_entity.pdbx_description
1 polymer ?
#
loop_
_entity_poly.entity_id
_entity_poly.type
_entity_poly.pdbx_seq_one_letter_code
_entity_poly.pdbx_strand_id
1 'polypeptide(L)'
;MRQLFPTAVLMLALSAGIISCTKDTKTDDPDTGPYVLSYGDSILYMKPTAGDYIVSPTKQRPGTYTGFPEGIEIDETTGAINVTNSETGLRYRITHTAPDGTKTETKVVLSGITFLDKFYHLSTGDSVAFPVYNSSVSRTLPLAGSSFDEGNICNGAGCAVKTTDGTINLAQTVRNGVFGTIPRNDRRETFEIRYKINDASGKRENKLKVLLYWYDTMADVPADLWETLNSRTADGVFLRGNGASSVEGISAVAKPRPPCVIVIGQ
;
A
#
# COMPACT_ATOMS: atom_id res chain seq x y z
N MET A 1 91.67 -35.99 22.60
CA MET A 1 90.66 -35.30 23.43
C MET A 1 89.76 -36.40 23.98
N ARG A 2 90.06 -37.04 25.14
CA ARG A 2 89.59 -36.72 26.52
C ARG A 2 88.13 -36.22 26.54
N GLN A 3 87.17 -36.71 27.32
CA GLN A 3 87.00 -37.73 28.37
C GLN A 3 85.45 -37.79 28.65
N LEU A 4 84.80 -38.95 28.69
CA LEU A 4 84.20 -39.65 29.86
C LEU A 4 83.04 -38.98 30.66
N PHE A 5 81.93 -39.76 30.78
CA PHE A 5 81.00 -39.96 31.93
C PHE A 5 79.66 -39.17 32.08
N PRO A 6 78.66 -39.71 32.86
CA PRO A 6 77.24 -39.79 32.47
C PRO A 6 76.24 -39.20 33.52
N THR A 7 74.93 -39.39 33.27
CA THR A 7 73.76 -39.41 34.21
C THR A 7 73.57 -38.28 35.23
N ALA A 8 72.44 -37.56 35.14
CA ALA A 8 71.56 -37.28 36.29
C ALA A 8 70.17 -36.75 35.82
N VAL A 9 69.13 -37.35 36.39
CA VAL A 9 67.72 -36.96 36.31
C VAL A 9 67.46 -35.76 37.24
N LEU A 10 66.66 -34.77 36.81
CA LEU A 10 65.82 -34.01 37.73
C LEU A 10 64.58 -33.46 37.00
N MET A 11 63.41 -33.95 37.39
CA MET A 11 62.12 -33.32 37.13
C MET A 11 62.05 -31.98 37.87
N LEU A 12 61.54 -30.93 37.22
CA LEU A 12 60.66 -29.99 37.90
C LEU A 12 59.59 -29.51 36.91
N ALA A 13 58.36 -29.91 37.18
CA ALA A 13 57.18 -29.34 36.58
C ALA A 13 57.04 -27.88 37.05
N LEU A 14 56.86 -26.95 36.12
CA LEU A 14 56.20 -25.69 36.41
C LEU A 14 55.29 -25.33 35.23
N SER A 15 54.02 -25.65 35.45
CA SER A 15 52.85 -25.12 34.77
C SER A 15 52.91 -23.60 34.66
N ALA A 16 52.85 -23.08 33.43
CA ALA A 16 52.47 -21.70 33.15
C ALA A 16 51.45 -21.71 32.01
N GLY A 17 50.33 -21.06 32.27
CA GLY A 17 49.07 -21.23 31.56
C GLY A 17 49.12 -20.82 30.11
N ILE A 18 48.35 -21.58 29.34
CA ILE A 18 47.89 -21.29 27.99
C ILE A 18 47.05 -20.02 28.09
N ILE A 19 47.62 -18.85 27.82
CA ILE A 19 46.82 -17.64 27.56
C ILE A 19 46.32 -17.77 26.12
N SER A 20 45.33 -18.63 25.94
CA SER A 20 44.43 -18.54 24.80
C SER A 20 43.58 -17.30 25.05
N CYS A 21 43.95 -16.19 24.43
CA CYS A 21 43.05 -15.08 24.26
C CYS A 21 41.92 -15.56 23.33
N THR A 22 40.89 -16.20 23.88
CA THR A 22 39.56 -16.07 23.32
C THR A 22 39.23 -14.60 23.44
N LYS A 23 39.55 -13.86 22.38
CA LYS A 23 38.89 -12.60 22.10
C LYS A 23 37.44 -13.04 21.95
N ASP A 24 36.66 -12.86 23.02
CA ASP A 24 35.21 -12.88 22.93
C ASP A 24 34.89 -11.78 21.91
N THR A 25 34.85 -12.18 20.65
CA THR A 25 33.91 -11.61 19.71
C THR A 25 32.55 -11.91 20.33
N LYS A 26 32.13 -11.02 21.25
CA LYS A 26 30.80 -10.46 21.07
C LYS A 26 30.78 -10.00 19.63
N THR A 27 30.36 -10.89 18.73
CA THR A 27 29.49 -10.49 17.66
C THR A 27 28.39 -9.73 18.39
N ASP A 28 28.54 -8.42 18.46
CA ASP A 28 27.41 -7.53 18.54
C ASP A 28 26.56 -7.93 17.34
N ASP A 29 25.68 -8.90 17.56
CA ASP A 29 24.64 -9.21 16.61
C ASP A 29 23.89 -7.88 16.46
N PRO A 30 23.93 -7.24 15.28
CA PRO A 30 23.32 -5.92 15.08
C PRO A 30 21.79 -5.95 15.30
N ASP A 31 21.23 -7.12 15.66
CA ASP A 31 19.83 -7.45 15.68
C ASP A 31 19.19 -7.63 17.06
N THR A 32 19.91 -7.36 18.16
CA THR A 32 19.35 -7.48 19.53
C THR A 32 18.45 -6.32 19.97
N GLY A 33 18.37 -5.23 19.20
CA GLY A 33 17.44 -4.14 19.45
C GLY A 33 16.01 -4.47 19.01
N PRO A 34 14.99 -3.73 19.51
CA PRO A 34 13.62 -3.88 19.04
C PRO A 34 13.55 -3.62 17.53
N TYR A 35 13.00 -4.59 16.79
CA TYR A 35 12.81 -4.45 15.36
C TYR A 35 11.72 -3.41 15.09
N VAL A 36 12.02 -2.46 14.21
CA VAL A 36 11.06 -1.49 13.71
C VAL A 36 11.10 -1.57 12.19
N LEU A 37 10.05 -2.17 11.61
CA LEU A 37 9.86 -2.20 10.17
C LEU A 37 9.65 -0.77 9.67
N SER A 38 10.46 -0.36 8.69
CA SER A 38 10.36 0.95 8.07
C SER A 38 10.93 0.89 6.65
N TYR A 39 10.42 1.74 5.76
CA TYR A 39 10.95 1.96 4.41
C TYR A 39 11.65 3.32 4.28
N GLY A 40 11.93 3.96 5.41
CA GLY A 40 12.52 5.30 5.49
C GLY A 40 11.44 6.37 5.34
N ASP A 41 10.76 6.38 4.20
CA ASP A 41 9.68 7.31 3.90
C ASP A 41 8.29 6.68 4.08
N SER A 42 7.32 7.50 4.49
CA SER A 42 5.90 7.10 4.57
C SER A 42 5.16 7.26 3.24
N ILE A 43 5.77 7.96 2.26
CA ILE A 43 5.23 8.10 0.90
C ILE A 43 6.33 7.72 -0.09
N LEU A 44 6.09 6.66 -0.86
CA LEU A 44 7.00 6.14 -1.85
C LEU A 44 6.58 6.66 -3.23
N TYR A 45 7.46 7.44 -3.86
CA TYR A 45 7.22 7.99 -5.20
C TYR A 45 7.92 7.12 -6.23
N MET A 46 7.17 6.62 -7.22
CA MET A 46 7.76 5.91 -8.37
C MET A 46 8.81 6.78 -9.04
N LYS A 47 10.02 6.27 -9.29
CA LYS A 47 11.08 7.04 -9.93
C LYS A 47 11.16 6.78 -11.43
N PRO A 48 11.68 7.74 -12.22
CA PRO A 48 11.92 7.53 -13.65
C PRO A 48 13.12 6.62 -13.86
N THR A 49 12.89 5.32 -13.72
CA THR A 49 13.86 4.25 -13.98
C THR A 49 13.52 3.51 -15.26
N ALA A 50 14.52 2.91 -15.90
CA ALA A 50 14.34 2.11 -17.12
C ALA A 50 13.63 0.77 -16.86
N GLY A 51 13.63 0.30 -15.60
CA GLY A 51 12.90 -0.88 -15.14
C GLY A 51 12.15 -0.61 -13.84
N ASP A 52 11.83 -1.69 -13.14
CA ASP A 52 11.05 -1.66 -11.90
C ASP A 52 11.73 -0.83 -10.81
N TYR A 53 10.94 -0.01 -10.13
CA TYR A 53 11.39 0.76 -8.99
C TYR A 53 11.09 -0.01 -7.71
N ILE A 54 12.14 -0.57 -7.12
CA ILE A 54 12.07 -1.40 -5.92
C ILE A 54 12.49 -0.60 -4.69
N VAL A 55 11.73 -0.70 -3.60
CA VAL A 55 12.05 -0.08 -2.30
C VAL A 55 12.10 -1.17 -1.23
N SER A 56 13.25 -1.33 -0.58
CA SER A 56 13.45 -2.30 0.49
C SER A 56 13.22 -1.69 1.88
N PRO A 57 12.93 -2.53 2.90
CA PRO A 57 12.96 -2.09 4.28
C PRO A 57 14.34 -1.53 4.65
N THR A 58 14.39 -0.53 5.53
CA THR A 58 15.65 0.06 6.02
C THR A 58 16.49 -0.93 6.82
N LYS A 59 15.84 -1.95 7.39
CA LYS A 59 16.46 -3.12 8.01
C LYS A 59 15.62 -4.34 7.65
N GLN A 60 16.26 -5.33 7.03
CA GLN A 60 15.63 -6.62 6.74
C GLN A 60 15.90 -7.59 7.89
N ARG A 61 14.92 -8.44 8.22
CA ARG A 61 15.03 -9.52 9.20
C ARG A 61 14.46 -10.82 8.67
N PRO A 62 14.93 -11.98 9.16
CA PRO A 62 14.28 -13.27 8.88
C PRO A 62 12.80 -13.23 9.26
N GLY A 63 11.97 -13.95 8.50
CA GLY A 63 10.52 -13.98 8.68
C GLY A 63 9.79 -13.83 7.34
N THR A 64 8.52 -13.48 7.42
CA THR A 64 7.66 -13.27 6.25
C THR A 64 7.11 -11.85 6.24
N TYR A 65 7.11 -11.22 5.07
CA TYR A 65 6.55 -9.90 4.83
C TYR A 65 5.24 -10.03 4.05
N THR A 66 4.21 -9.30 4.48
CA THR A 66 2.93 -9.25 3.79
C THR A 66 2.45 -7.80 3.65
N GLY A 67 1.65 -7.54 2.63
CA GLY A 67 1.04 -6.25 2.36
C GLY A 67 -0.48 -6.32 2.40
N PHE A 68 -1.12 -5.29 2.95
CA PHE A 68 -2.57 -5.15 2.99
C PHE A 68 -2.98 -3.70 2.68
N PRO A 69 -4.01 -3.44 1.85
CA PRO A 69 -4.82 -4.42 1.12
C PRO A 69 -4.07 -5.04 -0.06
N GLU A 70 -4.75 -5.91 -0.82
CA GLU A 70 -4.25 -6.39 -2.11
C GLU A 70 -3.91 -5.24 -3.07
N GLY A 71 -3.06 -5.54 -4.06
CA GLY A 71 -2.60 -4.58 -5.06
C GLY A 71 -1.21 -4.00 -4.79
N ILE A 72 -0.58 -4.35 -3.67
CA ILE A 72 0.86 -4.12 -3.46
C ILE A 72 1.65 -5.36 -3.85
N GLU A 73 2.68 -5.17 -4.67
CA GLU A 73 3.64 -6.21 -5.03
C GLU A 73 4.80 -6.14 -4.03
N ILE A 74 4.79 -7.04 -3.06
CA ILE A 74 5.84 -7.17 -2.04
C ILE A 74 6.46 -8.57 -2.13
N ASP A 75 7.79 -8.62 -2.13
CA ASP A 75 8.51 -9.87 -2.00
C ASP A 75 8.40 -10.38 -0.55
N GLU A 76 7.79 -11.55 -0.37
CA GLU A 76 7.45 -12.09 0.95
C GLU A 76 8.68 -12.45 1.80
N THR A 77 9.86 -12.60 1.20
CA THR A 77 11.09 -13.00 1.89
C THR A 77 11.94 -11.79 2.28
N THR A 78 11.99 -10.78 1.40
CA THR A 78 12.84 -9.60 1.56
C THR A 78 12.11 -8.37 2.07
N GLY A 79 10.78 -8.35 1.93
CA GLY A 79 9.96 -7.17 2.15
C GLY A 79 10.16 -6.11 1.08
N ALA A 80 10.85 -6.39 -0.03
CA ALA A 80 11.03 -5.41 -1.09
C ALA A 80 9.69 -5.12 -1.78
N ILE A 81 9.31 -3.85 -1.87
CA ILE A 81 8.09 -3.41 -2.57
C ILE A 81 8.46 -3.02 -4.00
N ASN A 82 7.80 -3.63 -4.99
CA ASN A 82 7.84 -3.21 -6.37
C ASN A 82 6.80 -2.12 -6.62
N VAL A 83 7.23 -0.85 -6.52
CA VAL A 83 6.34 0.31 -6.66
C VAL A 83 5.80 0.43 -8.09
N THR A 84 6.56 -0.04 -9.09
CA THR A 84 6.16 0.03 -10.50
C THR A 84 4.96 -0.86 -10.80
N ASN A 85 4.91 -2.05 -10.21
CA ASN A 85 3.84 -3.02 -10.46
C ASN A 85 2.69 -2.97 -9.44
N SER A 86 2.85 -2.23 -8.35
CA SER A 86 1.81 -2.00 -7.36
C SER A 86 0.75 -0.97 -7.81
N GLU A 87 -0.44 -1.02 -7.24
CA GLU A 87 -1.45 0.04 -7.37
C GLU A 87 -1.05 1.29 -6.57
N THR A 88 -1.19 2.45 -7.19
CA THR A 88 -0.70 3.72 -6.62
C THR A 88 -1.81 4.60 -6.08
N GLY A 89 -1.46 5.59 -5.26
CA GLY A 89 -2.38 6.49 -4.56
C GLY A 89 -2.93 5.96 -3.25
N LEU A 90 -2.48 4.79 -2.81
CA LEU A 90 -3.05 4.02 -1.71
C LEU A 90 -2.12 3.90 -0.52
N ARG A 91 -2.73 3.82 0.65
CA ARG A 91 -2.05 3.42 1.88
C ARG A 91 -2.07 1.91 2.00
N TYR A 92 -0.91 1.33 2.25
CA TYR A 92 -0.71 -0.07 2.58
C TYR A 92 -0.18 -0.20 3.99
N ARG A 93 -0.65 -1.22 4.70
CA ARG A 93 -0.03 -1.74 5.92
C ARG A 93 0.87 -2.89 5.50
N ILE A 94 2.14 -2.79 5.86
CA ILE A 94 3.10 -3.87 5.71
C ILE A 94 3.29 -4.52 7.06
N THR A 95 3.23 -5.84 7.11
CA THR A 95 3.44 -6.63 8.31
C THR A 95 4.64 -7.55 8.08
N HIS A 96 5.62 -7.49 8.98
CA HIS A 96 6.64 -8.52 9.11
C HIS A 96 6.26 -9.44 10.26
N THR A 97 6.32 -10.75 10.02
CA THR A 97 6.15 -11.79 11.03
C THR A 97 7.47 -12.54 11.18
N ALA A 98 8.12 -12.40 12.32
CA ALA A 98 9.36 -13.09 12.65
C ALA A 98 9.12 -14.61 12.81
N PRO A 99 10.17 -15.45 12.77
CA PRO A 99 10.03 -16.91 12.92
C PRO A 99 9.40 -17.36 14.24
N ASP A 100 9.51 -16.55 15.29
CA ASP A 100 8.89 -16.77 16.60
C ASP A 100 7.42 -16.32 16.67
N GLY A 101 6.88 -15.78 15.57
CA GLY A 101 5.51 -15.26 15.46
C GLY A 101 5.36 -13.78 15.84
N THR A 102 6.41 -13.11 16.32
CA THR A 102 6.36 -11.68 16.66
C THR A 102 6.06 -10.85 15.42
N LYS A 103 5.09 -9.93 15.51
CA LYS A 103 4.68 -9.07 14.39
C LYS A 103 5.14 -7.64 14.58
N THR A 104 5.64 -7.05 13.50
CA THR A 104 5.96 -5.62 13.41
C THR A 104 5.33 -5.03 12.17
N GLU A 105 4.70 -3.86 12.30
CA GLU A 105 3.92 -3.26 11.22
C GLU A 105 4.36 -1.83 10.92
N THR A 106 4.19 -1.43 9.66
CA THR A 106 4.34 -0.03 9.24
C THR A 106 3.31 0.30 8.16
N LYS A 107 3.05 1.60 7.96
CA LYS A 107 2.17 2.07 6.89
C LYS A 107 2.97 2.88 5.88
N VAL A 108 2.82 2.53 4.61
CA VAL A 108 3.41 3.26 3.48
C VAL A 108 2.30 3.70 2.54
N VAL A 109 2.46 4.85 1.88
CA VAL A 109 1.59 5.30 0.81
C VAL A 109 2.39 5.21 -0.49
N LEU A 110 1.87 4.51 -1.50
CA LEU A 110 2.43 4.63 -2.84
C LEU A 110 1.85 5.90 -3.47
N SER A 111 2.70 6.84 -3.90
CA SER A 111 2.25 8.16 -4.36
C SER A 111 1.31 8.04 -5.55
N GLY A 112 0.23 8.81 -5.58
CA GLY A 112 -0.79 8.75 -6.63
C GLY A 112 -2.12 9.36 -6.19
N ILE A 113 -3.19 9.06 -6.96
CA ILE A 113 -4.56 9.40 -6.59
C ILE A 113 -5.37 8.16 -6.21
N THR A 114 -6.38 8.35 -5.35
CA THR A 114 -7.46 7.39 -5.08
C THR A 114 -8.79 8.13 -5.00
N PHE A 115 -9.91 7.42 -4.85
CA PHE A 115 -11.19 8.00 -4.50
C PHE A 115 -11.65 7.52 -3.13
N LEU A 116 -12.59 8.25 -2.54
CA LEU A 116 -13.26 7.86 -1.30
C LEU A 116 -14.24 6.73 -1.59
N ASP A 117 -14.29 5.77 -0.67
CA ASP A 117 -15.41 4.85 -0.55
C ASP A 117 -16.61 5.68 -0.03
N LYS A 118 -17.51 6.08 -0.94
CA LYS A 118 -18.56 7.09 -0.65
C LYS A 118 -19.82 6.86 -1.49
N PHE A 119 -20.97 7.12 -0.86
CA PHE A 119 -22.26 7.29 -1.52
C PHE A 119 -22.41 8.72 -2.06
N TYR A 120 -22.78 8.83 -3.33
CA TYR A 120 -22.99 10.08 -4.06
C TYR A 120 -24.45 10.16 -4.47
N HIS A 121 -25.16 11.14 -3.92
CA HIS A 121 -26.60 11.34 -4.15
C HIS A 121 -26.81 12.33 -5.29
N LEU A 122 -27.16 11.83 -6.47
CA LEU A 122 -27.32 12.69 -7.65
C LEU A 122 -28.48 13.68 -7.49
N SER A 123 -29.55 13.29 -6.80
CA SER A 123 -30.73 14.12 -6.53
C SER A 123 -30.43 15.36 -5.71
N THR A 124 -29.37 15.35 -4.89
CA THR A 124 -28.94 16.50 -4.07
C THR A 124 -27.79 17.28 -4.69
N GLY A 125 -27.38 16.93 -5.91
CA GLY A 125 -26.28 17.56 -6.64
C GLY A 125 -24.89 17.00 -6.31
N ASP A 126 -24.78 16.00 -5.42
CA ASP A 126 -23.52 15.31 -5.09
C ASP A 126 -23.11 14.37 -6.22
N SER A 127 -22.64 14.96 -7.31
CA SER A 127 -22.45 14.31 -8.61
C SER A 127 -20.99 14.26 -9.07
N VAL A 128 -20.05 14.67 -8.22
CA VAL A 128 -18.63 14.76 -8.56
C VAL A 128 -17.80 13.99 -7.54
N ALA A 129 -17.10 12.95 -8.00
CA ALA A 129 -16.09 12.28 -7.20
C ALA A 129 -14.74 13.01 -7.37
N PHE A 130 -14.19 13.47 -6.25
CA PHE A 130 -12.89 14.16 -6.23
C PHE A 130 -11.77 13.16 -5.95
N PRO A 131 -10.66 13.21 -6.72
CA PRO A 131 -9.50 12.39 -6.40
C PRO A 131 -8.84 12.91 -5.11
N VAL A 132 -8.35 11.96 -4.31
CA VAL A 132 -7.58 12.20 -3.10
C VAL A 132 -6.13 11.87 -3.37
N TYR A 133 -5.26 12.87 -3.18
CA TYR A 133 -3.83 12.73 -3.42
C TYR A 133 -3.11 12.12 -2.22
N ASN A 134 -2.28 11.11 -2.47
CA ASN A 134 -1.47 10.40 -1.47
C ASN A 134 -2.26 9.96 -0.25
N SER A 135 -3.45 9.40 -0.51
CA SER A 135 -4.37 8.88 0.49
C SER A 135 -4.66 9.87 1.65
N SER A 136 -4.71 11.17 1.37
CA SER A 136 -4.94 12.21 2.37
C SER A 136 -5.80 13.35 1.81
N VAL A 137 -6.98 13.55 2.41
CA VAL A 137 -7.93 14.60 2.00
C VAL A 137 -7.44 16.02 2.27
N SER A 138 -6.42 16.19 3.11
CA SER A 138 -5.80 17.49 3.40
C SER A 138 -4.65 17.82 2.44
N ARG A 139 -4.21 16.88 1.61
CA ARG A 139 -3.16 17.12 0.61
C ARG A 139 -3.76 17.69 -0.67
N THR A 140 -3.19 18.79 -1.13
CA THR A 140 -3.53 19.36 -2.43
C THR A 140 -2.88 18.56 -3.54
N LEU A 141 -3.68 18.09 -4.50
CA LEU A 141 -3.21 17.45 -5.73
C LEU A 141 -2.48 18.49 -6.59
N PRO A 142 -1.20 18.30 -6.94
CA PRO A 142 -0.51 19.23 -7.84
C PRO A 142 -1.10 19.11 -9.25
N LEU A 143 -1.93 20.08 -9.66
CA LEU A 143 -2.63 20.05 -10.96
C LEU A 143 -1.76 20.56 -12.11
N ALA A 144 -0.90 21.55 -11.85
CA ALA A 144 -0.10 22.17 -12.90
C ALA A 144 0.83 21.16 -13.56
N GLY A 145 0.59 20.85 -14.83
CA GLY A 145 1.38 19.90 -15.61
C GLY A 145 1.12 18.42 -15.28
N SER A 146 0.08 18.11 -14.51
CA SER A 146 -0.48 16.78 -14.35
C SER A 146 -1.50 16.49 -15.45
N SER A 147 -1.76 15.22 -15.72
CA SER A 147 -2.75 14.79 -16.72
C SER A 147 -3.47 13.53 -16.25
N PHE A 148 -4.74 13.43 -16.62
CA PHE A 148 -5.63 12.34 -16.21
C PHE A 148 -6.37 11.78 -17.42
N ASP A 149 -6.73 10.50 -17.34
CA ASP A 149 -7.30 9.74 -18.45
C ASP A 149 -6.38 9.66 -19.68
N GLU A 150 -5.12 9.32 -19.44
CA GLU A 150 -4.13 9.11 -20.51
C GLU A 150 -4.64 8.04 -21.49
N GLY A 151 -4.71 8.40 -22.77
CA GLY A 151 -5.24 7.53 -23.82
C GLY A 151 -6.76 7.54 -23.96
N ASN A 152 -7.48 8.41 -23.24
CA ASN A 152 -8.95 8.54 -23.32
C ASN A 152 -9.68 7.21 -23.00
N ILE A 153 -9.14 6.45 -22.05
CA ILE A 153 -9.62 5.09 -21.72
C ILE A 153 -10.96 5.18 -20.98
N CYS A 154 -11.06 6.04 -19.97
CA CYS A 154 -12.26 6.23 -19.18
C CYS A 154 -13.34 6.95 -19.98
N ASN A 155 -13.03 8.12 -20.56
CA ASN A 155 -14.01 8.88 -21.33
C ASN A 155 -14.48 8.12 -22.57
N GLY A 156 -13.58 7.39 -23.25
CA GLY A 156 -13.93 6.51 -24.36
C GLY A 156 -14.87 5.37 -23.97
N ALA A 157 -14.82 4.91 -22.72
CA ALA A 157 -15.73 3.92 -22.15
C ALA A 157 -16.96 4.53 -21.44
N GLY A 158 -17.16 5.85 -21.53
CA GLY A 158 -18.31 6.55 -20.96
C GLY A 158 -18.15 7.02 -19.50
N CYS A 159 -17.03 6.72 -18.82
CA CYS A 159 -16.73 7.29 -17.51
C CYS A 159 -16.17 8.71 -17.68
N ALA A 160 -16.96 9.71 -17.29
CA ALA A 160 -16.68 11.12 -17.54
C ALA A 160 -15.61 11.67 -16.57
N VAL A 161 -14.34 11.39 -16.88
CA VAL A 161 -13.17 11.86 -16.13
C VAL A 161 -12.68 13.17 -16.71
N LYS A 162 -12.51 14.20 -15.88
CA LYS A 162 -11.92 15.46 -16.32
C LYS A 162 -10.40 15.33 -16.42
N THR A 163 -9.86 15.51 -17.62
CA THR A 163 -8.43 15.27 -17.90
C THR A 163 -7.47 16.25 -17.21
N THR A 164 -7.97 17.38 -16.71
CA THR A 164 -7.16 18.41 -16.06
C THR A 164 -7.02 18.23 -14.55
N ASP A 165 -7.96 17.54 -13.89
CA ASP A 165 -7.97 17.41 -12.44
C ASP A 165 -8.39 16.04 -11.90
N GLY A 166 -8.70 15.09 -12.78
CA GLY A 166 -9.03 13.72 -12.42
C GLY A 166 -10.40 13.55 -11.77
N THR A 167 -11.22 14.61 -11.66
CA THR A 167 -12.58 14.49 -11.12
C THR A 167 -13.45 13.63 -12.02
N ILE A 168 -14.34 12.83 -11.42
CA ILE A 168 -15.32 12.02 -12.15
C ILE A 168 -16.69 12.68 -12.03
N ASN A 169 -17.29 13.04 -13.16
CA ASN A 169 -18.67 13.52 -13.22
C ASN A 169 -19.64 12.34 -13.29
N LEU A 170 -20.15 11.93 -12.13
CA LEU A 170 -21.00 10.75 -11.96
C LEU A 170 -22.34 10.89 -12.69
N ALA A 171 -22.94 12.09 -12.67
CA ALA A 171 -24.18 12.33 -13.41
C ALA A 171 -23.99 12.24 -14.93
N GLN A 172 -22.84 12.69 -15.45
CA GLN A 172 -22.51 12.52 -16.87
C GLN A 172 -22.17 11.05 -17.18
N THR A 173 -21.42 10.35 -16.31
CA THR A 173 -21.14 8.92 -16.45
C THR A 173 -22.41 8.09 -16.58
N VAL A 174 -23.42 8.37 -15.76
CA VAL A 174 -24.74 7.71 -15.85
C VAL A 174 -25.43 8.05 -17.16
N ARG A 175 -25.46 9.33 -17.56
CA ARG A 175 -26.06 9.77 -18.85
C ARG A 175 -25.36 9.19 -20.08
N ASN A 176 -24.07 8.87 -19.97
CA ASN A 176 -23.32 8.17 -21.01
C ASN A 176 -23.73 6.69 -21.14
N GLY A 177 -24.61 6.18 -20.27
CA GLY A 177 -25.15 4.83 -20.35
C GLY A 177 -24.23 3.77 -19.75
N VAL A 178 -23.27 4.14 -18.89
CA VAL A 178 -22.35 3.19 -18.23
C VAL A 178 -23.08 2.06 -17.50
N PHE A 179 -24.25 2.36 -16.92
CA PHE A 179 -25.07 1.36 -16.23
C PHE A 179 -26.26 0.86 -17.07
N GLY A 180 -26.27 1.14 -18.39
CA GLY A 180 -27.38 0.91 -19.30
C GLY A 180 -28.30 2.13 -19.48
N THR A 181 -29.21 2.06 -20.45
CA THR A 181 -30.19 3.12 -20.73
C THR A 181 -31.24 3.26 -19.62
N ILE A 182 -31.53 2.15 -18.93
CA ILE A 182 -32.31 2.09 -17.70
C ILE A 182 -31.41 1.39 -16.68
N PRO A 183 -30.69 2.17 -15.85
CA PRO A 183 -29.82 1.60 -14.82
C PRO A 183 -30.57 0.63 -13.91
N ARG A 184 -29.93 -0.51 -13.61
CA ARG A 184 -30.46 -1.52 -12.68
C ARG A 184 -29.66 -1.49 -11.39
N ASN A 185 -30.36 -1.69 -10.26
CA ASN A 185 -29.71 -1.81 -8.95
C ASN A 185 -28.64 -2.90 -8.96
N ASP A 186 -27.56 -2.64 -8.23
CA ASP A 186 -26.38 -3.49 -8.16
C ASP A 186 -25.59 -3.62 -9.47
N ARG A 187 -25.84 -2.77 -10.47
CA ARG A 187 -24.94 -2.70 -11.63
C ARG A 187 -23.60 -2.12 -11.20
N ARG A 188 -22.52 -2.77 -11.65
CA ARG A 188 -21.14 -2.45 -11.29
C ARG A 188 -20.29 -2.31 -12.54
N GLU A 189 -19.41 -1.33 -12.58
CA GLU A 189 -18.45 -1.13 -13.66
C GLU A 189 -17.09 -0.72 -13.11
N THR A 190 -16.02 -1.30 -13.64
CA THR A 190 -14.64 -0.98 -13.23
C THR A 190 -13.94 -0.17 -14.32
N PHE A 191 -13.35 0.95 -13.95
CA PHE A 191 -12.58 1.80 -14.85
C PHE A 191 -11.12 1.87 -14.40
N GLU A 192 -10.17 1.75 -15.34
CA GLU A 192 -8.76 2.03 -15.11
C GLU A 192 -8.46 3.47 -15.55
N ILE A 193 -8.15 4.33 -14.58
CA ILE A 193 -7.70 5.69 -14.83
C ILE A 193 -6.18 5.65 -14.94
N ARG A 194 -5.65 5.99 -16.11
CA ARG A 194 -4.22 6.26 -16.30
C ARG A 194 -3.94 7.75 -16.16
N TYR A 195 -2.89 8.10 -15.44
CA TYR A 195 -2.61 9.49 -15.08
C TYR A 195 -1.12 9.74 -14.84
N LYS A 196 -0.71 11.01 -14.91
CA LYS A 196 0.64 11.48 -14.58
C LYS A 196 0.52 12.66 -13.62
N ILE A 197 1.19 12.57 -12.48
CA ILE A 197 1.18 13.63 -11.46
C ILE A 197 2.50 14.39 -11.52
N ASN A 198 2.44 15.72 -11.51
CA ASN A 198 3.60 16.60 -11.35
C ASN A 198 4.06 16.66 -9.88
N ASP A 199 4.55 15.54 -9.38
CA ASP A 199 5.11 15.38 -8.04
C ASP A 199 6.53 14.78 -8.09
N ALA A 200 7.03 14.30 -6.95
CA ALA A 200 8.35 13.67 -6.86
C ALA A 200 8.45 12.32 -7.59
N SER A 201 7.40 11.89 -8.31
CA SER A 201 7.47 10.77 -9.25
C SER A 201 8.11 11.14 -10.59
N GLY A 202 8.27 12.43 -10.89
CA GLY A 202 8.79 12.88 -12.18
C GLY A 202 7.80 12.62 -13.33
N LYS A 203 6.48 12.73 -13.06
CA LYS A 203 5.39 12.52 -14.03
C LYS A 203 5.38 11.13 -14.67
N ARG A 204 5.76 10.12 -13.89
CA ARG A 204 5.59 8.73 -14.34
C ARG A 204 4.12 8.41 -14.50
N GLU A 205 3.84 7.61 -15.52
CA GLU A 205 2.49 7.10 -15.74
C GLU A 205 2.12 6.15 -14.62
N ASN A 206 0.98 6.41 -14.01
CA ASN A 206 0.38 5.64 -12.95
C ASN A 206 -1.00 5.16 -13.41
N LYS A 207 -1.52 4.14 -12.72
CA LYS A 207 -2.85 3.58 -12.96
C LYS A 207 -3.58 3.35 -11.65
N LEU A 208 -4.88 3.57 -11.68
CA LEU A 208 -5.80 3.27 -10.59
C LEU A 208 -7.05 2.65 -11.17
N LYS A 209 -7.48 1.50 -10.63
CA LYS A 209 -8.82 0.98 -10.89
C LYS A 209 -9.81 1.63 -9.93
N VAL A 210 -11.01 1.96 -10.39
CA VAL A 210 -12.14 2.47 -9.60
C VAL A 210 -13.38 1.67 -9.93
N LEU A 211 -14.10 1.20 -8.92
CA LEU A 211 -15.35 0.46 -9.07
C LEU A 211 -16.54 1.36 -8.79
N LEU A 212 -17.37 1.54 -9.81
CA LEU A 212 -18.59 2.32 -9.76
C LEU A 212 -19.79 1.40 -9.57
N TYR A 213 -20.66 1.75 -8.64
CA TYR A 213 -21.93 1.08 -8.39
C TYR A 213 -23.09 2.01 -8.74
N TRP A 214 -24.21 1.42 -9.17
CA TRP A 214 -25.49 2.11 -9.28
C TRP A 214 -26.56 1.49 -8.40
N TYR A 215 -27.27 2.34 -7.68
CA TYR A 215 -28.56 2.04 -7.05
C TYR A 215 -29.53 3.20 -7.31
N ASP A 216 -30.81 2.90 -7.48
CA ASP A 216 -31.82 3.92 -7.68
C ASP A 216 -32.04 4.69 -6.37
N THR A 217 -32.19 3.99 -5.24
CA THR A 217 -32.34 4.61 -3.91
C THR A 217 -31.38 4.00 -2.88
N MET A 218 -31.26 4.67 -1.73
CA MET A 218 -30.52 4.12 -0.59
C MET A 218 -31.10 2.82 -0.02
N ALA A 219 -32.40 2.60 -0.16
CA ALA A 219 -33.06 1.38 0.33
C ALA A 219 -32.68 0.14 -0.49
N ASP A 220 -32.21 0.35 -1.74
CA ASP A 220 -31.78 -0.72 -2.63
C ASP A 220 -30.33 -1.17 -2.38
N VAL A 221 -29.59 -0.41 -1.56
CA VAL A 221 -28.20 -0.73 -1.21
C VAL A 221 -28.20 -1.93 -0.26
N PRO A 222 -27.57 -3.05 -0.64
CA PRO A 222 -27.58 -4.25 0.19
C PRO A 222 -26.72 -4.05 1.45
N ALA A 223 -27.10 -4.71 2.54
CA ALA A 223 -26.47 -4.54 3.86
C ALA A 223 -25.00 -4.99 3.89
N ASP A 224 -24.62 -5.97 3.06
CA ASP A 224 -23.25 -6.47 2.94
C ASP A 224 -22.29 -5.45 2.32
N LEU A 225 -22.79 -4.56 1.44
CA LEU A 225 -22.01 -3.45 0.90
C LEU A 225 -21.70 -2.45 2.02
N TRP A 226 -22.70 -2.08 2.83
CA TRP A 226 -22.50 -1.25 4.01
C TRP A 226 -21.47 -1.83 4.98
N GLU A 227 -21.58 -3.12 5.29
CA GLU A 227 -20.63 -3.82 6.16
C GLU A 227 -19.22 -3.77 5.57
N THR A 228 -19.08 -3.99 4.26
CA THR A 228 -17.79 -3.93 3.57
C THR A 228 -17.16 -2.53 3.64
N LEU A 229 -17.93 -1.47 3.47
CA LEU A 229 -17.42 -0.09 3.58
C LEU A 229 -17.02 0.25 5.02
N ASN A 230 -17.76 -0.26 6.00
CA ASN A 230 -17.46 -0.07 7.42
C ASN A 230 -16.21 -0.84 7.85
N SER A 231 -16.04 -2.10 7.42
CA SER A 231 -14.86 -2.91 7.77
C SER A 231 -13.57 -2.28 7.21
N ARG A 232 -13.62 -1.80 5.96
CA ARG A 232 -12.51 -1.07 5.33
C ARG A 232 -12.12 0.19 6.10
N THR A 233 -13.08 0.86 6.72
CA THR A 233 -12.80 2.04 7.55
C THR A 233 -12.02 1.65 8.80
N ALA A 234 -12.39 0.54 9.46
CA ALA A 234 -11.72 0.05 10.65
C ALA A 234 -10.25 -0.35 10.39
N ASP A 235 -9.92 -0.81 9.17
CA ASP A 235 -8.56 -1.17 8.80
C ASP A 235 -7.57 0.01 8.75
N GLY A 236 -8.08 1.25 8.67
CA GLY A 236 -7.26 2.48 8.72
C GLY A 236 -6.32 2.67 7.52
N VAL A 237 -6.58 1.98 6.41
CA VAL A 237 -5.85 2.09 5.13
C VAL A 237 -6.74 2.53 3.96
N PHE A 238 -8.07 2.51 4.14
CA PHE A 238 -9.05 3.01 3.18
C PHE A 238 -9.55 4.40 3.57
N LEU A 239 -10.09 5.14 2.61
CA LEU A 239 -10.65 6.48 2.84
C LEU A 239 -12.18 6.44 2.72
N ARG A 240 -12.89 7.02 3.69
CA ARG A 240 -14.36 7.11 3.70
C ARG A 240 -14.81 8.58 3.69
N GLY A 241 -15.87 8.90 2.94
CA GLY A 241 -16.58 10.18 3.03
C GLY A 241 -17.57 10.20 4.20
N ASN A 242 -17.75 11.35 4.88
CA ASN A 242 -18.52 11.51 6.14
C ASN A 242 -19.78 10.63 6.27
N GLY A 243 -19.86 9.85 7.36
CA GLY A 243 -21.03 9.01 7.70
C GLY A 243 -20.84 7.98 8.82
N ALA A 244 -20.35 8.38 9.99
CA ALA A 244 -20.43 7.69 11.30
C ALA A 244 -19.75 6.31 11.54
N SER A 245 -19.11 6.28 12.73
CA SER A 245 -18.83 5.21 13.71
C SER A 245 -18.05 3.96 13.32
N SER A 246 -16.90 3.82 13.98
CA SER A 246 -16.09 2.61 14.08
C SER A 246 -16.88 1.49 14.78
N VAL A 247 -17.23 0.45 14.04
CA VAL A 247 -17.60 -0.85 14.63
C VAL A 247 -16.33 -1.69 14.62
N GLU A 248 -15.83 -2.03 15.80
CA GLU A 248 -14.75 -2.98 15.97
C GLU A 248 -15.22 -4.40 15.62
N GLY A 249 -14.41 -5.06 14.79
CA GLY A 249 -14.24 -6.51 14.81
C GLY A 249 -15.21 -7.32 13.96
N ILE A 250 -14.75 -7.71 12.77
CA ILE A 250 -14.68 -9.13 12.35
C ILE A 250 -13.43 -9.28 11.48
N SER A 251 -12.62 -10.32 11.74
CA SER A 251 -11.41 -10.67 10.99
C SER A 251 -11.75 -10.78 9.49
N ALA A 252 -11.33 -9.80 8.71
CA ALA A 252 -11.68 -9.72 7.30
C ALA A 252 -10.75 -10.62 6.48
N VAL A 253 -11.35 -11.60 5.79
CA VAL A 253 -10.79 -12.08 4.52
C VAL A 253 -10.39 -10.83 3.73
N ALA A 254 -9.16 -10.77 3.23
CA ALA A 254 -8.68 -9.65 2.44
C ALA A 254 -9.68 -9.37 1.32
N LYS A 255 -10.47 -8.29 1.45
CA LYS A 255 -11.43 -7.91 0.40
C LYS A 255 -10.67 -7.05 -0.62
N PRO A 256 -10.58 -7.47 -1.89
CA PRO A 256 -9.77 -6.79 -2.89
C PRO A 256 -10.13 -5.31 -3.07
N ARG A 257 -9.12 -4.49 -3.38
CA ARG A 257 -9.24 -3.21 -4.09
C ARG A 257 -9.89 -3.44 -5.46
N PRO A 258 -10.61 -2.48 -6.06
CA PRO A 258 -10.43 -1.00 -6.09
C PRO A 258 -11.28 -0.17 -5.07
N PRO A 259 -11.17 1.19 -5.02
CA PRO A 259 -12.08 2.03 -4.24
C PRO A 259 -13.47 2.02 -4.86
N CYS A 260 -14.49 2.18 -4.01
CA CYS A 260 -15.90 2.04 -4.37
C CYS A 260 -16.60 3.40 -4.43
N VAL A 261 -17.02 3.81 -5.62
CA VAL A 261 -17.85 5.00 -5.84
C VAL A 261 -19.29 4.54 -6.03
N ILE A 262 -20.15 4.80 -5.04
CA ILE A 262 -21.53 4.32 -5.06
C ILE A 262 -22.44 5.47 -5.48
N VAL A 263 -23.08 5.34 -6.63
CA VAL A 263 -23.98 6.35 -7.19
C VAL A 263 -25.41 6.00 -6.80
N ILE A 264 -26.11 6.97 -6.22
CA ILE A 264 -27.52 6.88 -5.83
C ILE A 264 -28.31 7.85 -6.71
N GLY A 265 -29.28 7.31 -7.45
CA GLY A 265 -30.08 8.08 -8.40
C GLY A 265 -30.99 9.10 -7.75
N GLN A 266 -31.76 8.68 -6.73
CA GLN A 266 -32.81 9.44 -6.07
C GLN A 266 -32.57 9.58 -4.57
#